data_AF-A0A8J5V8J8-F1
#
_entry.id   AF-A0A8J5V8J8-F1
#
_cell.length_a   1.000
_cell.length_b   1.000
_cell.length_c   1.000
_cell.angle_alpha   90.00
_cell.angle_beta   90.00
_cell.angle_gamma   90.00
#
_symmetry.space_group_name_H-M   'P 1'
#
loop_
_entity.id
_entity.type
_entity.pdbx_description
1 polymer ?
#
loop_
_entity_poly.entity_id
_entity_poly.type
_entity_poly.pdbx_seq_one_letter_code
_entity_poly.pdbx_strand_id
1 'polypeptide(L)'
;MAYSHPPGILVLPLTASQLSVPIPGNITQMTYLNTLHLEHNQLSGEIPWEFNRLFGLTSFSVADNLLSGPIPSQLQKFWPSGFAGNEGLCGAPLLNNCPKKRKRIRIRIRRLRLHRINDASIIGAAVGFVVGFVVAFYFPHWFVFSRRLHPYIFRI
;
A
#
# COMPACT_ATOMS: atom_id res chain seq x y z
N MET A 1 -28.76 -35.38 -29.08
CA MET A 1 -28.04 -36.53 -28.50
C MET A 1 -27.41 -36.04 -27.21
N ALA A 2 -27.99 -36.41 -26.07
CA ALA A 2 -27.58 -35.94 -24.75
C ALA A 2 -26.43 -36.81 -24.24
N TYR A 3 -25.25 -36.23 -24.05
CA TYR A 3 -24.12 -36.94 -23.46
C TYR A 3 -24.35 -37.06 -21.96
N SER A 4 -24.75 -38.26 -21.53
CA SER A 4 -24.70 -38.71 -20.14
C SER A 4 -23.24 -38.72 -19.67
N HIS A 5 -22.88 -37.86 -18.71
CA HIS A 5 -21.57 -37.87 -18.06
C HIS A 5 -21.64 -38.62 -16.71
N PRO A 6 -20.54 -39.31 -16.32
CA PRO A 6 -20.42 -39.96 -15.01
C PRO A 6 -20.46 -38.94 -13.87
N PRO A 7 -20.86 -39.34 -12.65
CA PRO A 7 -20.93 -38.43 -11.50
C PRO A 7 -19.54 -37.86 -11.19
N GLY A 8 -19.38 -36.53 -11.31
CA GLY A 8 -18.17 -35.81 -10.87
C GLY A 8 -17.31 -35.16 -11.95
N ILE A 9 -17.70 -35.22 -13.23
CA ILE A 9 -17.02 -34.54 -14.33
C ILE A 9 -17.97 -33.51 -14.97
N LEU A 10 -17.57 -32.24 -14.96
CA LEU A 10 -18.29 -31.16 -15.64
C LEU A 10 -17.44 -30.66 -16.80
N VAL A 11 -17.83 -31.02 -18.02
CA VAL A 11 -17.31 -30.45 -19.27
C VAL A 11 -18.39 -29.51 -19.79
N LEU A 12 -18.13 -28.19 -19.79
CA LEU A 12 -19.04 -27.19 -20.36
C LEU A 12 -18.59 -26.90 -21.80
N PRO A 13 -19.27 -27.44 -22.83
CA PRO A 13 -19.06 -27.00 -24.21
C PRO A 13 -19.76 -25.64 -24.41
N LEU A 14 -19.01 -24.55 -24.23
CA LEU A 14 -19.51 -23.20 -24.54
C LEU A 14 -19.25 -22.93 -26.02
N THR A 15 -20.32 -22.94 -26.82
CA THR A 15 -20.27 -22.63 -28.25
C THR A 15 -19.93 -21.16 -28.45
N ALA A 16 -18.98 -20.90 -29.35
CA ALA A 16 -18.47 -19.58 -29.70
C ALA A 16 -19.58 -18.67 -30.25
N SER A 17 -20.28 -17.98 -29.37
CA SER A 17 -21.24 -16.93 -29.73
C SER A 17 -21.38 -15.95 -28.55
N GLN A 18 -20.38 -15.07 -28.41
CA GLN A 18 -20.44 -13.78 -27.70
C GLN A 18 -20.95 -13.76 -26.25
N LEU A 19 -20.88 -14.88 -25.55
CA LEU A 19 -21.40 -14.98 -24.20
C LEU A 19 -20.24 -14.82 -23.22
N SER A 20 -20.00 -13.56 -22.83
CA SER A 20 -19.23 -13.11 -21.66
C SER A 20 -19.94 -13.62 -20.39
N VAL A 21 -20.07 -14.94 -20.23
CA VAL A 21 -20.77 -15.53 -19.08
C VAL A 21 -19.81 -15.53 -17.90
N PRO A 22 -20.14 -14.85 -16.80
CA PRO A 22 -19.38 -15.02 -15.57
C PRO A 22 -19.50 -16.47 -15.12
N ILE A 23 -18.45 -16.99 -14.48
CA ILE A 23 -18.46 -18.35 -13.93
C ILE A 23 -19.69 -18.50 -13.01
N PRO A 24 -20.66 -19.37 -13.33
CA PRO A 24 -21.88 -19.45 -12.54
C PRO A 24 -21.58 -19.98 -11.14
N GLY A 25 -22.03 -19.25 -10.12
CA GLY A 25 -21.81 -19.59 -8.71
C GLY A 25 -22.28 -21.00 -8.33
N ASN A 26 -23.17 -21.63 -9.12
CA ASN A 26 -23.65 -22.99 -8.86
C ASN A 26 -22.57 -24.07 -9.02
N ILE A 27 -21.48 -23.84 -9.77
CA ILE A 27 -20.37 -24.82 -9.86
C ILE A 27 -19.75 -25.05 -8.48
N THR A 28 -19.83 -24.04 -7.60
CA THR A 28 -19.26 -24.07 -6.25
C THR A 28 -20.08 -24.89 -5.26
N GLN A 29 -21.31 -25.27 -5.62
CA GLN A 29 -22.16 -26.19 -4.84
C GLN A 29 -21.83 -27.67 -5.11
N MET A 30 -21.06 -27.96 -6.17
CA MET A 30 -20.65 -29.32 -6.52
C MET A 30 -19.42 -29.74 -5.73
N THR A 31 -19.59 -30.01 -4.43
CA THR A 31 -18.51 -30.40 -3.51
C THR A 31 -17.77 -31.69 -3.90
N TYR A 32 -18.37 -32.53 -4.76
CA TYR A 32 -17.81 -33.80 -5.24
C TYR A 32 -17.16 -33.71 -6.62
N LEU A 33 -16.91 -32.50 -7.14
CA LEU A 33 -16.35 -32.32 -8.46
C LEU A 33 -14.83 -32.57 -8.41
N ASN A 34 -14.39 -33.57 -9.17
CA ASN A 34 -12.97 -33.97 -9.21
C ASN A 34 -12.19 -33.25 -10.30
N THR A 35 -12.80 -33.05 -11.46
CA THR A 35 -12.11 -32.55 -12.65
C THR A 35 -12.91 -31.43 -13.31
N LEU A 36 -12.29 -30.25 -13.46
CA LEU A 36 -12.90 -29.07 -14.08
C LEU A 36 -11.98 -28.50 -15.16
N HIS A 37 -12.45 -28.56 -16.40
CA HIS A 37 -11.73 -28.06 -17.57
C HIS A 37 -12.59 -27.00 -18.25
N LEU A 38 -12.07 -25.78 -18.30
CA LEU A 38 -12.72 -24.60 -18.85
C LEU A 38 -11.76 -23.84 -19.77
N GLU A 39 -10.67 -24.46 -20.21
CA GLU A 39 -9.72 -23.87 -21.14
C GLU A 39 -10.32 -23.49 -22.50
N HIS A 40 -9.72 -22.51 -23.18
CA HIS A 40 -10.11 -22.04 -24.51
C HIS A 40 -11.56 -21.52 -24.60
N ASN A 41 -11.98 -20.80 -23.56
CA ASN A 41 -13.29 -20.16 -23.54
C ASN A 41 -13.14 -18.63 -23.48
N GLN A 42 -14.26 -17.91 -23.58
CA GLN A 42 -14.30 -16.45 -23.45
C GLN A 42 -14.79 -16.04 -22.05
N LEU A 43 -14.43 -16.82 -21.01
CA LEU A 43 -14.86 -16.52 -19.63
C LEU A 43 -14.18 -15.25 -19.16
N SER A 44 -14.97 -14.29 -18.68
CA SER A 44 -14.52 -12.97 -18.24
C SER A 44 -14.87 -12.72 -16.78
N GLY A 45 -14.11 -11.83 -16.12
CA GLY A 45 -14.35 -11.44 -14.73
C GLY A 45 -13.40 -12.11 -13.75
N GLU A 46 -13.70 -12.06 -12.46
CA GLU A 46 -12.86 -12.64 -11.41
C GLU A 46 -13.20 -14.10 -11.14
N ILE A 47 -12.21 -14.90 -10.71
CA ILE A 47 -12.48 -16.25 -10.22
C ILE A 47 -13.17 -16.13 -8.85
N PRO A 48 -14.42 -16.62 -8.69
CA PRO A 48 -15.15 -16.48 -7.44
C PRO A 48 -14.43 -17.17 -6.28
N TRP A 49 -14.43 -16.55 -5.10
CA TRP A 49 -13.80 -17.11 -3.89
C TRP A 49 -14.44 -18.43 -3.45
N GLU A 50 -15.68 -18.66 -3.87
CA GLU A 50 -16.45 -19.86 -3.64
C GLU A 50 -15.77 -21.12 -4.23
N PHE A 51 -14.87 -20.98 -5.21
CA PHE A 51 -14.03 -22.09 -5.71
C PHE A 51 -13.15 -22.71 -4.63
N ASN A 52 -12.88 -21.98 -3.54
CA ASN A 52 -12.20 -22.52 -2.37
C ASN A 52 -12.98 -23.67 -1.69
N ARG A 53 -14.29 -23.81 -1.96
CA ARG A 53 -15.13 -24.88 -1.40
C ARG A 53 -15.04 -26.21 -2.16
N LEU A 54 -14.39 -26.21 -3.32
CA LEU A 54 -14.21 -27.40 -4.16
C LEU A 54 -12.98 -28.20 -3.67
N PHE A 55 -13.09 -28.81 -2.50
CA PHE A 55 -11.98 -29.55 -1.88
C PHE A 55 -11.60 -30.82 -2.67
N GLY A 56 -12.58 -31.47 -3.32
CA GLY A 56 -12.39 -32.71 -4.09
C GLY A 56 -11.67 -32.53 -5.43
N LEU A 57 -11.39 -31.29 -5.84
CA LEU A 57 -10.87 -31.00 -7.15
C LEU A 57 -9.39 -31.40 -7.27
N THR A 58 -9.10 -32.33 -8.18
CA THR A 58 -7.78 -32.91 -8.47
C THR A 58 -7.19 -32.42 -9.77
N SER A 59 -8.02 -32.04 -10.75
CA SER A 59 -7.59 -31.43 -12.02
C SER A 59 -8.39 -30.17 -12.32
N PHE A 60 -7.69 -29.08 -12.60
CA PHE A 60 -8.26 -27.77 -12.86
C PHE A 60 -7.51 -27.06 -14.00
N SER A 61 -8.24 -26.55 -14.98
CA SER A 61 -7.69 -25.71 -16.03
C SER A 61 -8.71 -24.66 -16.48
N VAL A 62 -8.27 -23.41 -16.59
CA VAL A 62 -8.99 -22.24 -17.11
C VAL A 62 -8.12 -21.49 -18.11
N ALA A 63 -7.14 -22.16 -18.71
CA ALA A 63 -6.19 -21.54 -19.61
C ALA A 63 -6.88 -20.88 -20.83
N ASP A 64 -6.27 -19.87 -21.42
CA ASP A 64 -6.77 -19.18 -22.62
C ASP A 64 -8.21 -18.69 -22.45
N ASN A 65 -8.41 -17.83 -21.45
CA ASN A 65 -9.67 -17.14 -21.14
C ASN A 65 -9.41 -15.65 -20.87
N LEU A 66 -10.48 -14.89 -20.59
CA LEU A 66 -10.44 -13.44 -20.31
C LEU A 66 -10.59 -13.16 -18.80
N LEU A 67 -10.11 -14.06 -17.94
CA LEU A 67 -10.24 -13.93 -16.49
C LEU A 67 -9.28 -12.88 -15.92
N SER A 68 -9.68 -12.26 -14.81
CA SER A 68 -8.98 -11.17 -14.16
C SER A 68 -8.94 -11.31 -12.64
N GLY A 69 -8.03 -10.58 -11.97
CA GLY A 69 -7.97 -10.54 -10.52
C GLY A 69 -7.11 -11.63 -9.87
N PRO A 70 -7.12 -11.72 -8.53
CA PRO A 70 -6.24 -12.61 -7.78
C PRO A 70 -6.69 -14.07 -7.85
N ILE A 71 -5.75 -14.99 -8.02
CA ILE A 71 -6.02 -16.42 -7.95
C ILE A 71 -6.31 -16.84 -6.49
N PRO A 72 -7.47 -17.46 -6.20
CA PRO A 72 -7.82 -17.95 -4.87
C PRO A 72 -6.81 -18.95 -4.33
N SER A 73 -6.51 -18.89 -3.03
CA SER A 73 -5.48 -19.72 -2.37
C SER A 73 -5.62 -21.22 -2.63
N GLN A 74 -6.85 -21.73 -2.70
CA GLN A 74 -7.09 -23.17 -2.88
C GLN A 74 -6.76 -23.65 -4.29
N LEU A 75 -6.79 -22.75 -5.28
CA LEU A 75 -6.45 -23.06 -6.67
C LEU A 75 -4.95 -22.93 -6.93
N GLN A 76 -4.18 -22.36 -6.00
CA GLN A 76 -2.71 -22.22 -6.13
C GLN A 76 -1.96 -23.55 -6.07
N LYS A 77 -2.64 -24.62 -5.65
CA LYS A 77 -2.10 -25.99 -5.69
C LYS A 77 -1.96 -26.53 -7.12
N PHE A 78 -2.68 -25.95 -8.08
CA PHE A 78 -2.66 -26.39 -9.47
C PHE A 78 -1.52 -25.74 -10.26
N TRP A 79 -1.11 -26.39 -11.34
CA TRP A 79 0.04 -25.94 -12.14
C TRP A 79 -0.23 -24.58 -12.80
N PRO A 80 0.75 -23.66 -12.86
CA PRO A 80 0.59 -22.38 -13.54
C PRO A 80 0.10 -22.46 -14.99
N SER A 81 0.35 -23.56 -15.70
CA SER A 81 -0.14 -23.79 -17.07
C SER A 81 -1.67 -23.77 -17.16
N GLY A 82 -2.37 -24.22 -16.13
CA GLY A 82 -3.84 -24.19 -16.07
C GLY A 82 -4.43 -22.79 -15.97
N PHE A 83 -3.61 -21.75 -15.74
CA PHE A 83 -4.03 -20.35 -15.67
C PHE A 83 -3.42 -19.50 -16.81
N ALA A 84 -2.59 -20.11 -17.67
CA ALA A 84 -1.92 -19.41 -18.77
C ALA A 84 -2.94 -18.81 -19.74
N GLY A 85 -2.54 -17.81 -20.53
CA GLY A 85 -3.44 -17.18 -21.51
C GLY A 85 -4.53 -16.28 -20.92
N ASN A 86 -4.54 -16.04 -19.61
CA ASN A 86 -5.42 -15.08 -18.95
C ASN A 86 -4.64 -13.81 -18.56
N GLU A 87 -4.72 -12.75 -19.36
CA GLU A 87 -3.92 -11.53 -19.15
C GLU A 87 -4.23 -10.79 -17.84
N GLY A 88 -5.47 -10.89 -17.35
CA GLY A 88 -5.90 -10.19 -16.15
C GLY A 88 -5.59 -10.91 -14.83
N LEU A 89 -5.19 -12.19 -14.87
CA LEU A 89 -4.94 -12.96 -13.67
C LEU A 89 -3.62 -12.58 -13.01
N CYS A 90 -3.62 -12.54 -11.69
CA CYS A 90 -2.46 -12.18 -10.90
C CYS A 90 -2.37 -13.01 -9.60
N GLY A 91 -1.20 -13.01 -8.97
CA GLY A 91 -0.91 -13.77 -7.77
C GLY A 91 -0.42 -15.18 -8.05
N ALA A 92 0.08 -15.86 -7.01
CA ALA A 92 0.54 -17.24 -7.12
C ALA A 92 -0.58 -18.14 -7.65
N PRO A 93 -0.30 -19.12 -8.53
CA PRO A 93 1.03 -19.59 -8.93
C PRO A 93 1.64 -18.82 -10.13
N LEU A 94 1.00 -17.75 -10.62
CA LEU A 94 1.57 -16.88 -11.66
C LEU A 94 2.61 -15.92 -11.05
N LEU A 95 3.66 -15.57 -11.81
CA LEU A 95 4.66 -14.55 -11.41
C LEU A 95 4.11 -13.11 -11.42
N ASN A 96 2.86 -12.92 -11.83
CA ASN A 96 2.25 -11.61 -11.97
C ASN A 96 1.86 -11.02 -10.61
N ASN A 97 2.38 -9.84 -10.28
CA ASN A 97 2.04 -9.16 -9.04
C ASN A 97 0.64 -8.55 -9.11
N CYS A 98 -0.23 -8.91 -8.16
CA CYS A 98 -1.54 -8.26 -8.07
C CYS A 98 -1.44 -6.79 -7.64
N PRO A 99 -2.24 -5.89 -8.25
CA PRO A 99 -2.30 -4.49 -7.82
C PRO A 99 -2.81 -4.41 -6.38
N LYS A 100 -1.90 -4.18 -5.43
CA LYS A 100 -2.24 -3.98 -4.02
C LYS A 100 -2.95 -2.64 -3.88
N LYS A 101 -4.22 -2.64 -3.45
CA LYS A 101 -4.92 -1.41 -3.06
C LYS A 101 -4.11 -0.72 -1.94
N ARG A 102 -3.46 0.41 -2.26
CA ARG A 102 -2.71 1.21 -1.27
C ARG A 102 -3.69 1.68 -0.20
N LYS A 103 -3.63 1.11 1.01
CA LYS A 103 -4.31 1.69 2.18
C LYS A 103 -3.69 3.06 2.41
N ARG A 104 -4.44 4.15 2.14
CA ARG A 104 -4.06 5.50 2.56
C ARG A 104 -3.99 5.49 4.08
N ILE A 105 -2.80 5.33 4.63
CA ILE A 105 -2.55 5.59 6.05
C ILE A 105 -2.82 7.09 6.25
N ARG A 106 -3.98 7.43 6.82
CA ARG A 106 -4.21 8.78 7.35
C ARG A 106 -3.36 8.91 8.61
N ILE A 107 -2.08 9.25 8.45
CA ILE A 107 -1.25 9.65 9.59
C ILE A 107 -1.90 10.91 10.16
N ARG A 108 -2.58 10.79 11.31
CA ARG A 108 -3.09 11.93 12.06
C ARG A 108 -1.88 12.54 12.78
N ILE A 109 -1.05 13.28 12.05
CA ILE A 109 0.06 14.03 12.64
C ILE A 109 -0.59 15.03 13.62
N ARG A 110 -0.56 14.72 14.93
CA ARG A 110 -0.60 15.77 15.94
C ARG A 110 0.58 16.66 15.58
N ARG A 111 0.32 17.86 15.05
CA ARG A 111 1.35 18.88 14.88
C ARG A 111 1.99 19.05 16.26
N LEU A 112 3.13 18.41 16.49
CA LEU A 112 4.08 18.89 17.48
C LEU A 112 4.23 20.37 17.13
N ARG A 113 3.87 21.25 18.07
CA ARG A 113 4.15 22.67 17.94
C ARG A 113 5.68 22.77 17.87
N LEU A 114 6.21 22.68 16.65
CA LEU A 114 7.57 23.09 16.35
C LEU A 114 7.51 24.57 16.60
N HIS A 115 7.96 24.98 17.79
CA HIS A 115 8.08 26.38 18.13
C HIS A 115 9.00 26.94 17.06
N ARG A 116 8.41 27.64 16.09
CA ARG A 116 9.13 28.28 15.00
C ARG A 116 9.90 29.40 15.70
N ILE A 117 11.12 29.10 16.14
CA ILE A 117 12.02 30.10 16.67
C ILE A 117 12.35 30.97 15.46
N ASN A 118 11.60 32.06 15.30
CA ASN A 118 11.91 33.03 14.26
C ASN A 118 13.32 33.56 14.55
N ASP A 119 14.15 33.67 13.51
CA ASP A 119 15.56 34.07 13.61
C ASP A 119 15.74 35.38 14.40
N ALA A 120 14.73 36.25 14.41
CA ALA A 120 14.66 37.46 15.21
C ALA A 120 14.84 37.23 16.73
N SER A 121 14.39 36.10 17.28
CA SER A 121 14.54 35.78 18.71
C SER A 121 15.99 35.44 19.08
N ILE A 122 16.73 34.82 18.15
CA ILE A 122 18.13 34.46 18.35
C ILE A 122 19.00 35.71 18.23
N ILE A 123 18.71 36.55 17.23
CA ILE A 123 19.39 37.83 17.01
C ILE A 123 19.18 38.75 18.23
N GLY A 124 17.96 38.83 18.76
CA GLY A 124 17.65 39.63 19.94
C GLY A 124 18.43 39.20 21.20
N ALA A 125 18.58 37.90 21.42
CA ALA A 125 19.34 37.37 22.56
C ALA A 125 20.84 37.68 22.44
N ALA A 126 21.42 37.56 21.24
CA ALA A 126 22.82 37.85 21.00
C ALA A 126 23.15 39.34 21.20
N VAL A 127 22.33 40.24 20.65
CA VAL A 127 22.51 41.70 20.81
C VAL A 127 22.35 42.12 22.27
N GLY A 128 21.36 41.57 22.97
CA GLY A 128 21.15 41.85 24.40
C GLY A 128 22.34 41.45 25.28
N PHE A 129 22.95 40.29 25.00
CA PHE A 129 24.12 39.83 25.74
C PHE A 129 25.33 40.75 25.54
N VAL A 130 25.61 41.16 24.29
CA VAL A 130 26.74 42.05 23.98
C VAL A 130 26.56 43.42 24.62
N VAL A 131 25.38 44.03 24.50
CA VAL A 131 25.09 45.33 25.11
C VAL A 131 25.18 45.25 26.63
N GLY A 132 24.61 44.20 27.24
CA GLY A 132 24.68 43.97 28.68
C GLY A 132 26.12 43.83 29.19
N PHE A 133 26.96 43.06 28.48
CA PHE A 133 28.37 42.89 28.84
C PHE A 133 29.15 44.21 28.74
N VAL A 134 28.93 44.99 27.67
CA VAL A 134 29.59 46.29 27.50
C VAL A 134 29.19 47.26 28.62
N VAL A 135 27.90 47.37 28.93
CA VAL A 135 27.45 48.23 30.04
C VAL A 135 28.03 47.75 31.37
N ALA A 136 28.00 46.44 31.66
CA ALA A 136 28.48 45.90 32.92
C ALA A 136 29.99 46.08 33.15
N PHE A 137 30.81 46.01 32.10
CA PHE A 137 32.27 46.12 32.25
C PHE A 137 32.80 47.54 32.06
N TYR A 138 32.25 48.31 31.12
CA TYR A 138 32.78 49.65 30.82
C TYR A 138 32.16 50.73 31.69
N PHE A 139 30.89 50.60 32.09
CA PHE A 139 30.24 51.61 32.93
C PHE A 139 30.90 51.75 34.31
N PRO A 140 31.21 50.66 35.05
CA PRO A 140 31.89 50.80 36.34
C PRO A 140 33.33 51.27 36.17
N HIS A 141 34.04 50.82 35.12
CA HIS A 141 35.42 51.23 34.88
C HIS A 141 35.51 52.73 34.55
N TRP A 142 34.60 53.23 33.71
CA TRP A 142 34.48 54.66 33.40
C TRP A 142 34.03 55.49 34.61
N PHE A 143 33.06 55.00 35.38
CA PHE A 143 32.55 55.70 36.56
C PHE A 143 33.61 55.79 37.68
N VAL A 144 34.37 54.72 37.92
CA VAL A 144 35.48 54.70 38.88
C VAL A 144 36.61 55.64 38.42
N PHE A 145 36.95 55.66 37.13
CA PHE A 145 37.93 56.59 36.58
C PHE A 145 37.47 58.05 36.72
N SER A 146 36.21 58.34 36.40
CA SER A 146 35.61 59.67 36.53
C SER A 146 35.59 60.17 37.98
N ARG A 147 35.32 59.27 38.95
CA ARG A 147 35.41 59.61 40.39
C ARG A 147 36.85 59.79 40.88
N ARG A 148 37.82 59.08 40.30
CA ARG A 148 39.26 59.25 40.61
C ARG A 148 39.87 60.52 40.02
N LEU A 149 39.33 61.06 38.92
CA LEU A 149 39.75 62.34 38.33
C LEU A 149 39.10 63.58 38.95
N HIS A 150 37.97 63.41 39.64
CA HIS A 150 37.29 64.51 40.36
C HIS A 150 38.20 65.32 41.31
N PRO A 151 39.10 64.71 42.13
CA PRO A 151 40.02 65.47 42.97
C PRO A 151 41.21 66.09 42.23
N TYR A 152 41.46 65.75 40.96
CA TYR A 152 42.56 66.34 40.17
C TYR A 152 42.14 67.57 39.37
N ILE A 153 40.86 67.67 38.98
CA ILE A 153 40.34 68.79 38.19
C ILE A 153 39.99 70.01 39.06
N PHE A 154 39.64 69.81 40.35
CA PHE A 154 39.29 70.89 41.28
C PHE A 154 40.47 71.47 42.07
N ARG A 155 41.71 71.09 41.73
CA ARG A 155 42.94 71.53 42.43
C ARG A 155 43.91 72.31 41.52
N ILE A 156 43.38 72.96 40.48
CA ILE A 156 44.03 73.98 39.65
C ILE A 156 43.25 75.28 39.83
#